data_AF-A0A2P5LBI7-F1
#
_entry.id   AF-A0A2P5LBI7-F1
#
_cell.length_a   1.000
_cell.length_b   1.000
_cell.length_c   1.000
_cell.angle_alpha   90.00
_cell.angle_beta   90.00
_cell.angle_gamma   90.00
#
_symmetry.space_group_name_H-M   'P 1'
#
loop_
_entity.id
_entity.type
_entity.pdbx_description
1 polymer ?
#
loop_
_entity_poly.entity_id
_entity_poly.type
_entity_poly.pdbx_seq_one_letter_code
_entity_poly.pdbx_strand_id
1 'polypeptide(L)'
;MKYLNKLPGFIRTPSGIEWILFKKLPLIFSIGTAIACIPMLMIYVGNEIITPDQQRVIYQLLGVLFSVWFFVGAIAIGCIVVIIMKGPAYVADPYELPKENKKLEQHPNL
;
A
#
# COMPACT_ATOMS: atom_id res chain seq x y z
N MET A 1 23.47 -3.60 12.76
CA MET A 1 23.34 -2.41 11.90
C MET A 1 22.05 -1.68 12.26
N LYS A 2 22.10 -0.36 12.55
CA LYS A 2 20.92 0.45 12.85
C LYS A 2 20.44 1.11 11.54
N TYR A 3 19.55 0.45 10.82
CA TYR A 3 19.06 0.93 9.52
C TYR A 3 18.01 2.05 9.62
N LEU A 4 17.43 2.30 10.81
CA LEU A 4 16.29 3.20 11.00
C LEU A 4 16.48 4.11 12.22
N ASN A 5 17.57 4.89 12.25
CA ASN A 5 17.74 5.93 13.27
C ASN A 5 16.76 7.08 13.00
N LYS A 6 16.04 7.52 14.02
CA LYS A 6 15.13 8.67 13.94
C LYS A 6 15.88 9.96 14.22
N LEU A 7 15.60 11.00 13.45
CA LEU A 7 16.17 12.33 13.65
C LEU A 7 15.59 12.95 14.94
N PRO A 8 16.40 13.44 15.88
CA PRO A 8 15.88 14.17 17.03
C PRO A 8 15.26 15.51 16.60
N GLY A 9 14.13 15.89 17.19
CA GLY A 9 13.50 17.20 16.96
C GLY A 9 12.56 17.32 15.75
N PHE A 10 12.22 16.22 15.06
CA PHE A 10 11.28 16.27 13.93
C PHE A 10 9.82 16.48 14.37
N ILE A 11 9.05 17.21 13.57
CA ILE A 11 7.61 17.47 13.80
C ILE A 11 6.82 16.22 13.41
N ARG A 12 5.96 15.74 14.32
CA ARG A 12 5.06 14.61 14.01
C ARG A 12 3.81 15.11 13.29
N THR A 13 3.59 14.62 12.08
CA THR A 13 2.33 14.80 11.37
C THR A 13 1.27 13.80 11.85
N PRO A 14 0.01 14.23 12.05
CA PRO A 14 -1.06 13.36 12.53
C PRO A 14 -1.42 12.30 11.48
N SER A 15 -1.75 11.08 11.92
CA SER A 15 -2.21 10.01 11.04
C SER A 15 -3.53 10.37 10.36
N GLY A 16 -3.59 10.28 9.03
CA GLY A 16 -4.75 10.67 8.23
C GLY A 16 -5.62 9.50 7.78
N ILE A 17 -6.27 9.68 6.64
CA ILE A 17 -7.19 8.70 6.02
C ILE A 17 -6.47 7.39 5.69
N GLU A 18 -5.16 7.44 5.40
CA GLU A 18 -4.32 6.28 5.10
C GLU A 18 -4.40 5.20 6.18
N TRP A 19 -4.42 5.61 7.45
CA TRP A 19 -4.44 4.68 8.58
C TRP A 19 -5.83 4.07 8.78
N ILE A 20 -6.88 4.86 8.55
CA ILE A 20 -8.27 4.40 8.64
C ILE A 20 -8.54 3.39 7.52
N LEU A 21 -8.11 3.70 6.30
CA LEU A 21 -8.25 2.82 5.15
C LEU A 21 -7.46 1.53 5.33
N PHE A 22 -6.21 1.61 5.80
CA PHE A 22 -5.38 0.44 6.05
C PHE A 22 -6.00 -0.52 7.09
N LYS A 23 -6.62 0.01 8.16
CA LYS A 23 -7.34 -0.81 9.15
C LYS A 23 -8.60 -1.47 8.59
N LYS A 24 -9.29 -0.81 7.66
CA LYS A 24 -10.52 -1.34 7.03
C LYS A 24 -10.23 -2.25 5.83
N LEU A 25 -9.03 -2.18 5.27
CA LEU A 25 -8.60 -2.98 4.14
C LEU A 25 -8.84 -4.50 4.30
N PRO A 26 -8.48 -5.16 5.42
CA PRO A 26 -8.76 -6.59 5.60
C PRO A 26 -10.26 -6.91 5.59
N LEU A 27 -11.10 -6.00 6.08
CA LEU A 27 -12.55 -6.15 6.02
C LEU A 27 -13.06 -6.04 4.58
N ILE A 28 -12.58 -5.04 3.83
CA ILE A 28 -12.93 -4.85 2.41
C ILE A 28 -12.50 -6.07 1.59
N PHE A 29 -11.30 -6.61 1.85
CA PHE A 29 -10.79 -7.82 1.22
C PHE A 29 -11.69 -9.03 1.50
N SER A 30 -12.07 -9.23 2.77
CA SER A 30 -12.94 -10.33 3.17
C SER A 30 -14.32 -10.23 2.53
N ILE A 31 -14.92 -9.03 2.50
CA ILE A 31 -16.24 -8.81 1.89
C ILE A 31 -16.17 -9.03 0.38
N GLY A 32 -15.18 -8.45 -0.30
CA GLY A 32 -15.02 -8.62 -1.75
C GLY A 32 -14.78 -10.07 -2.16
N THR A 33 -13.98 -10.79 -1.38
CA THR A 33 -13.74 -12.23 -1.57
C THR A 33 -15.01 -13.04 -1.34
N ALA A 34 -15.76 -12.74 -0.27
CA ALA A 34 -17.01 -13.43 0.03
C ALA A 34 -18.06 -13.24 -1.06
N ILE A 35 -18.22 -12.01 -1.59
CA ILE A 35 -19.19 -11.71 -2.65
C ILE A 35 -18.93 -12.54 -3.91
N ALA A 36 -17.67 -12.74 -4.31
CA ALA A 36 -17.33 -13.58 -5.46
C ALA A 36 -17.44 -15.09 -5.14
N CYS A 37 -17.08 -15.49 -3.92
CA CYS A 37 -16.98 -16.90 -3.54
C CYS A 37 -18.34 -17.53 -3.22
N ILE A 38 -19.28 -16.79 -2.59
CA ILE A 38 -20.62 -17.29 -2.24
C ILE A 38 -21.40 -17.85 -3.44
N PRO A 39 -21.59 -17.11 -4.56
CA PRO A 39 -22.35 -17.62 -5.70
C PRO A 39 -21.65 -18.82 -6.36
N MET A 40 -20.31 -18.82 -6.40
CA MET A 40 -19.52 -19.95 -6.90
C MET A 40 -19.78 -21.22 -6.07
N LEU A 41 -19.83 -21.09 -4.75
CA LEU A 41 -20.10 -22.18 -3.81
C LEU A 41 -21.54 -22.68 -3.92
N MET A 42 -22.51 -21.77 -4.09
CA MET A 42 -23.92 -22.14 -4.32
C MET A 42 -24.10 -22.97 -5.60
N ILE A 43 -23.42 -22.61 -6.69
CA ILE A 43 -23.46 -23.38 -7.94
C ILE A 43 -22.84 -24.77 -7.73
N TYR A 44 -21.73 -24.86 -6.98
CA TYR A 44 -21.02 -26.12 -6.77
C TYR A 44 -21.77 -27.10 -5.87
N VAL A 45 -22.47 -26.60 -4.84
CA VAL A 45 -23.24 -27.44 -3.89
C VAL A 45 -24.61 -27.80 -4.45
N GLY A 46 -25.23 -26.93 -5.25
CA GLY A 46 -26.59 -27.12 -5.74
C GLY A 46 -26.72 -27.98 -7.00
N ASN A 47 -25.63 -28.31 -7.69
CA ASN A 47 -25.67 -29.03 -8.97
C ASN A 47 -24.73 -30.24 -8.96
N GLU A 48 -25.27 -31.42 -9.26
CA GLU A 48 -24.47 -32.65 -9.40
C GLU A 48 -23.67 -32.69 -10.71
N ILE A 49 -24.20 -32.04 -11.75
CA ILE A 49 -23.55 -31.93 -13.06
C ILE A 49 -23.49 -30.44 -13.42
N ILE A 50 -22.27 -29.92 -13.60
CA ILE A 50 -22.06 -28.53 -13.98
C ILE A 50 -22.32 -28.38 -15.47
N THR A 51 -23.28 -27.53 -15.82
CA THR A 51 -23.56 -27.19 -17.22
C THR A 51 -22.51 -26.22 -17.79
N PRO A 52 -22.28 -26.20 -19.11
CA PRO A 52 -21.31 -25.30 -19.74
C PRO A 52 -21.53 -23.82 -19.42
N ASP A 53 -22.79 -23.41 -19.27
CA ASP A 53 -23.12 -22.02 -18.93
C ASP A 53 -22.78 -21.69 -17.47
N GLN A 54 -23.02 -22.60 -16.53
CA GLN A 54 -22.58 -22.44 -15.13
C GLN A 54 -21.06 -22.36 -15.03
N GLN A 55 -20.33 -23.16 -15.83
CA GLN A 55 -18.88 -23.11 -15.85
C GLN A 55 -18.34 -21.76 -16.37
N ARG A 56 -18.98 -21.15 -17.38
CA ARG A 56 -18.64 -19.79 -17.84
C ARG A 56 -18.82 -18.75 -16.74
N VAL A 57 -19.93 -18.81 -16.01
CA VAL A 57 -20.21 -17.90 -14.88
C VAL A 57 -19.14 -18.06 -13.79
N ILE A 58 -18.76 -19.29 -13.46
CA ILE A 58 -17.70 -19.58 -12.49
C ILE A 58 -16.38 -18.93 -12.90
N TYR A 59 -15.97 -19.02 -14.17
CA TYR A 59 -14.73 -18.38 -14.63
C TYR A 59 -14.80 -16.85 -14.63
N GLN A 60 -15.97 -16.27 -14.93
CA GLN A 60 -16.17 -14.83 -14.80
C GLN A 60 -16.03 -14.37 -13.34
N LEU A 61 -16.66 -15.08 -12.41
CA LEU A 61 -16.54 -14.81 -10.97
C LEU A 61 -15.10 -14.94 -10.48
N LEU A 62 -14.35 -15.93 -10.99
CA LEU A 62 -12.94 -16.10 -10.68
C LEU A 62 -12.09 -14.91 -11.20
N GLY A 63 -12.40 -14.40 -12.40
CA GLY A 63 -11.78 -13.18 -12.92
C GLY A 63 -12.06 -11.96 -12.05
N VAL A 64 -13.30 -11.80 -11.58
CA VAL A 64 -13.69 -10.75 -10.63
C VAL A 64 -12.93 -10.90 -9.31
N LEU A 65 -12.81 -12.12 -8.78
CA LEU A 65 -12.09 -12.40 -7.54
C LEU A 65 -10.63 -11.92 -7.62
N PHE A 66 -9.91 -12.32 -8.68
CA PHE A 66 -8.52 -11.88 -8.87
C PHE A 66 -8.41 -10.37 -9.09
N SER A 67 -9.38 -9.76 -9.78
CA SER A 67 -9.42 -8.30 -9.96
C SER A 67 -9.55 -7.58 -8.62
N VAL A 68 -10.46 -8.03 -7.74
CA VAL A 68 -10.62 -7.48 -6.39
C VAL A 68 -9.32 -7.60 -5.59
N TRP A 69 -8.67 -8.76 -5.64
CA TRP A 69 -7.39 -8.96 -4.93
C TRP A 69 -6.31 -8.01 -5.43
N PHE A 70 -6.22 -7.81 -6.74
CA PHE A 70 -5.26 -6.87 -7.33
C PHE A 70 -5.51 -5.43 -6.89
N PHE A 71 -6.75 -4.95 -6.95
CA PHE A 71 -7.09 -3.59 -6.51
C PHE A 71 -6.84 -3.38 -5.01
N VAL A 72 -7.22 -4.35 -4.17
CA VAL A 72 -6.93 -4.30 -2.73
C VAL A 72 -5.42 -4.25 -2.49
N GLY A 73 -4.64 -5.05 -3.22
CA GLY A 73 -3.17 -5.04 -3.15
C GLY A 73 -2.59 -3.68 -3.53
N ALA A 74 -3.04 -3.09 -4.62
CA ALA A 74 -2.60 -1.75 -5.05
C ALA A 74 -2.90 -0.68 -3.99
N ILE A 75 -4.10 -0.70 -3.39
CA ILE A 75 -4.48 0.22 -2.31
C ILE A 75 -3.63 -0.01 -1.06
N ALA A 76 -3.35 -1.27 -0.70
CA ALA A 76 -2.49 -1.61 0.43
C ALA A 76 -1.09 -1.00 0.28
N ILE A 77 -0.48 -1.19 -0.90
CA ILE A 77 0.84 -0.66 -1.24
C ILE A 77 0.80 0.88 -1.15
N GLY A 78 -0.22 1.52 -1.74
CA GLY A 78 -0.38 2.97 -1.66
C GLY A 78 -0.48 3.48 -0.21
N CYS A 79 -1.24 2.81 0.66
CA CYS A 79 -1.31 3.18 2.08
C CYS A 79 0.04 3.04 2.78
N ILE A 80 0.77 1.95 2.54
CA ILE A 80 2.10 1.72 3.13
C ILE A 80 3.08 2.81 2.70
N VAL A 81 3.09 3.17 1.41
CA VAL A 81 3.95 4.24 0.88
C VAL A 81 3.64 5.57 1.57
N VAL A 82 2.37 5.95 1.70
CA VAL A 82 1.98 7.19 2.38
C VAL A 82 2.36 7.18 3.86
N ILE A 83 2.18 6.04 4.55
CA ILE A 83 2.60 5.87 5.95
C ILE A 83 4.11 6.03 6.10
N ILE A 84 4.90 5.53 5.16
CA ILE A 84 6.37 5.69 5.15
C ILE A 84 6.73 7.15 4.89
N MET A 85 6.14 7.79 3.89
CA MET A 85 6.41 9.19 3.53
C MET A 85 6.08 10.16 4.67
N LYS A 86 5.02 9.88 5.41
CA LYS A 86 4.54 10.68 6.55
C LYS A 86 5.10 10.19 7.90
N GLY A 87 5.90 9.12 7.87
CA GLY A 87 6.48 8.46 9.03
C GLY A 87 7.55 9.30 9.73
N PRO A 88 8.22 8.76 10.75
CA PRO A 88 9.28 9.48 11.44
C PRO A 88 10.41 9.83 10.47
N ALA A 89 10.96 11.05 10.60
CA ALA A 89 12.13 11.43 9.83
C ALA A 89 13.29 10.51 10.20
N TYR A 90 13.71 9.68 9.25
CA TYR A 90 14.89 8.84 9.41
C TYR A 90 16.13 9.63 9.02
N VAL A 91 17.21 9.43 9.77
CA VAL A 91 18.50 10.06 9.50
C VAL A 91 19.02 9.53 8.17
N ALA A 92 19.10 10.38 7.16
CA ALA A 92 19.84 10.08 5.93
C ALA A 92 21.33 9.99 6.24
N ASP A 93 22.10 9.28 5.40
CA ASP A 93 23.56 9.23 5.54
C ASP A 93 24.10 10.66 5.60
N PRO A 94 24.79 11.05 6.69
CA PRO A 94 25.32 12.39 6.81
C PRO A 94 26.40 12.57 5.74
N TYR A 95 26.14 13.44 4.76
CA TYR A 95 27.18 13.89 3.86
C TYR A 95 28.20 14.69 4.67
N GLU A 96 29.48 14.37 4.50
CA GLU A 96 30.55 15.19 5.04
C GLU A 96 30.47 16.56 4.38
N LEU A 97 30.05 17.57 5.15
CA LEU A 97 30.14 18.96 4.72
C LEU A 97 31.63 19.31 4.63
N PRO A 98 32.16 19.63 3.43
CA PRO A 98 33.52 20.14 3.31
C PRO A 98 33.64 21.41 4.15
N LYS A 99 34.78 21.61 4.81
CA LYS A 99 35.03 22.84 5.55
C LYS A 99 34.86 24.03 4.62
N GLU A 100 34.03 24.99 5.04
CA GLU A 100 33.77 26.23 4.33
C GLU A 100 35.09 26.92 3.98
N ASN A 101 35.30 27.16 2.69
CA ASN A 101 36.47 27.88 2.20
C ASN A 101 36.06 29.32 1.87
N LYS A 102 36.20 30.21 2.86
CA LYS A 102 35.87 31.65 2.76
C LYS A 102 36.55 32.39 1.61
N LYS A 103 37.62 31.83 1.03
CA LYS A 103 38.26 32.41 -0.16
C LYS A 103 37.39 32.30 -1.42
N LEU A 104 36.48 31.33 -1.48
CA LEU A 104 35.59 31.10 -2.62
C LEU A 104 34.32 31.95 -2.58
N GLU A 105 34.02 32.58 -1.43
CA GLU A 105 32.85 33.45 -1.23
C GLU A 105 33.13 34.92 -1.55
N GLN A 106 34.36 35.25 -1.91
CA GLN A 106 34.70 36.60 -2.36
C GLN A 106 34.09 36.81 -3.76
N HIS A 107 32.92 37.44 -3.80
CA HIS A 107 32.34 37.95 -5.04
C HIS A 107 33.17 39.15 -5.51
N PRO A 108 33.96 39.04 -6.58
CA PRO A 108 34.93 40.08 -6.92
C PRO A 108 34.30 41.40 -7.40
N ASN A 109 32.98 41.40 -7.65
CA ASN A 109 32.28 42.48 -8.36
C ASN A 109 30.86 42.76 -7.79
N LEU A 110 30.65 42.59 -6.48
CA LEU A 110 29.44 43.00 -5.77
C LEU A 110 29.77 44.06 -4.72
#